data_AF-A0A0F9WFF9-F1
#
_entry.id   AF-A0A0F9WFF9-F1
#
_cell.length_a   1.000
_cell.length_b   1.000
_cell.length_c   1.000
_cell.angle_alpha   90.00
_cell.angle_beta   90.00
_cell.angle_gamma   90.00
#
_symmetry.space_group_name_H-M   'P 1'
#
loop_
_entity.id
_entity.type
_entity.pdbx_description
1 polymer ?
#
loop_
_entity_poly.entity_id
_entity_poly.type
_entity_poly.pdbx_seq_one_letter_code
_entity_poly.pdbx_strand_id
1 'polypeptide(L)'
;MKKTIQDNYRVEIYPAQLIISSVKDINEYDKDICQGILADINRHVDNIGEAEVVCDTKDICTHCESIWETEESGEPVCCNEAIHEWIKEQRKSDEKALLNE
;
A
#
# COMPACT_ATOMS: atom_id res chain seq x y z
N MET A 1 9.23 17.63 1.92
CA MET A 1 9.36 16.59 2.96
C MET A 1 8.41 15.42 2.67
N LYS A 2 8.84 14.19 2.98
CA LYS A 2 8.08 12.94 2.76
C LYS A 2 7.25 12.59 4.00
N LYS A 3 5.99 12.20 3.83
CA LYS A 3 5.11 11.67 4.89
C LYS A 3 4.43 10.39 4.43
N THR A 4 4.48 9.35 5.26
CA THR A 4 3.71 8.11 5.04
C THR A 4 2.28 8.29 5.53
N ILE A 5 1.30 7.92 4.72
CA ILE A 5 -0.13 7.88 5.05
C ILE A 5 -0.70 6.49 4.79
N GLN A 6 -1.80 6.20 5.49
CA GLN A 6 -2.67 5.06 5.20
C GLN A 6 -3.97 5.61 4.62
N ASP A 7 -4.37 5.11 3.45
CA ASP A 7 -5.62 5.45 2.80
C ASP A 7 -6.29 4.20 2.21
N ASN A 8 -7.47 4.36 1.58
CA ASN A 8 -8.18 3.25 0.95
C ASN A 8 -8.43 2.04 1.89
N TYR A 9 -8.93 2.32 3.10
CA TYR A 9 -9.33 1.29 4.04
C TYR A 9 -10.47 0.44 3.46
N ARG A 10 -10.29 -0.89 3.46
CA ARG A 10 -11.28 -1.85 2.99
C ARG A 10 -11.26 -3.11 3.84
N VAL A 11 -12.37 -3.85 3.83
CA VAL A 11 -12.45 -5.17 4.42
C VAL A 11 -12.27 -6.19 3.31
N GLU A 12 -11.26 -7.04 3.42
CA GLU A 12 -11.06 -8.18 2.53
C GLU A 12 -11.56 -9.44 3.23
N ILE A 13 -12.31 -10.25 2.49
CA ILE A 13 -12.92 -11.48 2.99
C ILE A 13 -12.38 -12.62 2.15
N TYR A 14 -11.81 -13.61 2.83
CA TYR A 14 -11.20 -14.76 2.18
C TYR A 14 -12.06 -16.00 2.40
N PRO A 15 -12.31 -16.79 1.34
CA PRO A 15 -12.95 -18.08 1.50
C PRO A 15 -12.09 -19.01 2.36
N ALA A 16 -12.73 -19.83 3.19
CA ALA A 16 -12.03 -20.90 3.89
C ALA A 16 -11.44 -21.88 2.86
N GLN A 17 -10.13 -21.82 2.65
CA GLN A 17 -9.45 -22.72 1.73
C GLN A 17 -9.32 -24.10 2.38
N LEU A 18 -10.05 -25.08 1.86
CA LEU A 18 -9.76 -26.48 2.13
C LEU A 18 -8.63 -26.90 1.19
N ILE A 19 -7.47 -27.25 1.74
CA ILE A 19 -6.38 -27.87 0.96
C ILE A 19 -6.85 -29.26 0.55
N ILE A 20 -7.53 -29.34 -0.60
CA ILE A 20 -7.98 -30.59 -1.20
C ILE A 20 -7.04 -30.85 -2.38
N SER A 21 -6.12 -31.81 -2.22
CA SER A 21 -5.08 -32.16 -3.19
C SER A 21 -5.59 -32.72 -4.52
N SER A 22 -6.91 -32.78 -4.73
CA SER A 22 -7.57 -33.40 -5.88
C SER A 22 -8.42 -32.46 -6.74
N VAL A 23 -8.45 -31.15 -6.43
CA VAL A 23 -9.18 -30.18 -7.26
C VAL A 23 -8.31 -29.80 -8.47
N LYS A 24 -8.75 -30.20 -9.67
CA LYS A 24 -8.01 -29.98 -10.92
C LYS A 24 -8.18 -28.57 -11.50
N ASP A 25 -9.20 -27.83 -11.09
CA ASP A 25 -9.48 -26.46 -11.54
C ASP A 25 -9.81 -25.55 -10.35
N ILE A 26 -8.75 -25.03 -9.72
CA ILE A 26 -8.82 -24.18 -8.53
C ILE A 26 -9.60 -22.87 -8.82
N ASN A 27 -9.51 -22.34 -10.05
CA ASN A 27 -10.11 -21.06 -10.41
C ASN A 27 -11.66 -21.07 -10.48
N GLU A 28 -12.28 -22.16 -10.92
CA GLU A 28 -13.74 -22.26 -10.99
C GLU A 28 -14.35 -22.55 -9.62
N TYR A 29 -13.66 -23.37 -8.82
CA TYR A 29 -14.00 -23.65 -7.42
C TYR A 29 -13.96 -22.39 -6.54
N ASP A 30 -12.89 -21.60 -6.63
CA ASP A 30 -12.75 -20.36 -5.85
C ASP A 30 -13.84 -19.34 -6.23
N LYS A 31 -14.21 -19.28 -7.51
CA LYS A 31 -15.27 -18.38 -8.00
C LYS A 31 -16.64 -18.74 -7.44
N ASP A 32 -17.00 -20.03 -7.42
CA ASP A 32 -18.27 -20.49 -6.86
C ASP A 32 -18.36 -20.23 -5.34
N ILE A 33 -17.26 -20.44 -4.62
CA ILE A 33 -17.21 -20.09 -3.18
C ILE A 33 -17.37 -18.59 -2.99
N CYS A 34 -16.68 -17.75 -3.77
CA CYS A 34 -16.81 -16.30 -3.67
C CYS A 34 -18.26 -15.82 -3.94
N GLN A 35 -18.96 -16.45 -4.90
CA GLN A 35 -20.37 -16.15 -5.16
C GLN A 35 -21.29 -16.57 -4.00
N GLY A 36 -21.02 -17.72 -3.38
CA GLY A 36 -21.72 -18.17 -2.17
C GLY A 36 -21.51 -17.22 -0.99
N ILE A 37 -20.26 -16.80 -0.74
CA ILE A 37 -19.90 -15.81 0.28
C ILE A 37 -20.65 -14.49 0.02
N LEU A 38 -20.70 -14.02 -1.22
CA LEU A 38 -21.45 -12.82 -1.58
C LEU A 38 -22.94 -12.96 -1.27
N ALA A 39 -23.55 -14.10 -1.59
CA ALA A 39 -24.96 -14.36 -1.29
C ALA A 39 -25.22 -14.43 0.22
N ASP A 40 -24.32 -15.06 0.99
CA ASP A 40 -24.45 -15.18 2.44
C ASP A 40 -24.16 -13.88 3.18
N ILE A 41 -23.20 -13.07 2.73
CA ILE A 41 -22.97 -11.71 3.24
C ILE A 41 -24.23 -10.88 3.09
N ASN A 42 -24.86 -10.95 1.91
CA ASN A 42 -26.09 -10.22 1.63
C ASN A 42 -27.28 -10.74 2.45
N ARG A 43 -27.23 -11.99 2.93
CA ARG A 43 -28.34 -12.65 3.60
C ARG A 43 -28.26 -12.54 5.12
N HIS A 44 -27.12 -12.87 5.75
CA HIS A 44 -26.96 -12.92 7.22
C HIS A 44 -25.50 -12.84 7.74
N VAL A 45 -24.51 -13.18 6.90
CA VAL A 45 -23.09 -13.42 7.21
C VAL A 45 -22.83 -14.44 8.33
N ASP A 46 -22.94 -15.73 8.04
CA ASP A 46 -22.21 -16.80 8.74
C ASP A 46 -21.32 -17.56 7.72
N ASN A 47 -20.29 -18.28 8.21
CA ASN A 47 -19.29 -19.06 7.44
C ASN A 47 -18.12 -18.25 6.80
N ILE A 48 -17.70 -17.15 7.43
CA ILE A 48 -16.44 -16.45 7.12
C ILE A 48 -15.25 -17.22 7.73
N GLY A 49 -14.23 -17.51 6.92
CA GLY A 49 -12.97 -18.07 7.39
C GLY A 49 -12.09 -17.02 8.08
N GLU A 50 -11.88 -15.88 7.42
CA GLU A 50 -11.14 -14.73 7.93
C GLU A 50 -11.62 -13.43 7.27
N ALA A 51 -11.63 -12.34 8.03
CA ALA A 51 -11.91 -11.00 7.54
C ALA A 51 -10.88 -10.03 8.12
N GLU A 52 -10.22 -9.28 7.25
CA GLU A 52 -9.16 -8.36 7.65
C GLU A 52 -9.48 -6.94 7.17
N VAL A 53 -9.17 -5.95 8.01
CA VAL A 53 -9.12 -4.55 7.57
C VAL A 53 -7.75 -4.31 6.98
N VAL A 54 -7.71 -4.05 5.68
CA VAL A 54 -6.50 -3.69 4.97
C VAL A 54 -6.58 -2.23 4.53
N CYS A 55 -5.42 -1.60 4.36
CA CYS A 55 -5.31 -0.24 3.85
C CYS A 55 -4.10 -0.15 2.93
N ASP A 56 -4.14 0.81 2.01
CA ASP A 56 -2.99 1.11 1.18
C ASP A 56 -2.05 2.02 1.98
N THR A 57 -0.76 1.70 1.97
CA THR A 57 0.27 2.56 2.54
C THR A 57 0.94 3.32 1.40
N LYS A 58 0.88 4.64 1.45
CA LYS A 58 1.47 5.52 0.42
C LYS A 58 2.37 6.55 1.07
N ASP A 59 3.46 6.84 0.41
CA ASP A 59 4.29 7.98 0.73
C ASP A 59 3.84 9.17 -0.11
N ILE A 60 3.63 10.31 0.54
CA ILE A 60 3.18 11.55 -0.11
C ILE A 60 4.10 12.72 0.23
N CYS A 61 4.09 13.74 -0.63
CA CYS A 61 4.72 15.01 -0.36
C CYS A 61 3.89 15.85 0.61
N THR A 62 4.53 16.41 1.64
CA THR A 62 3.85 17.32 2.58
C THR A 62 3.48 18.67 1.98
N HIS A 63 4.03 19.03 0.82
CA HIS A 63 3.80 20.33 0.19
C HIS A 63 2.70 20.31 -0.86
N CYS A 64 2.68 19.28 -1.69
CA CYS A 64 1.74 19.16 -2.80
C CYS A 64 0.80 17.94 -2.71
N GLU A 65 0.92 17.13 -1.65
CA GLU A 65 0.10 15.93 -1.37
C GLU A 65 0.13 14.83 -2.44
N SER A 66 0.94 15.01 -3.49
CA SER A 66 1.16 14.02 -4.54
C SER A 66 1.99 12.85 -4.01
N ILE A 67 1.86 11.69 -4.68
CA ILE A 67 2.66 10.49 -4.38
C ILE A 67 4.15 10.84 -4.45
N TRP A 68 4.89 10.39 -3.44
CA TRP A 68 6.32 10.65 -3.33
C TRP A 68 7.08 9.76 -4.30
N GLU A 69 7.61 10.39 -5.35
CA GLU A 69 8.46 9.76 -6.35
C GLU A 69 9.82 10.46 -6.39
N THR A 70 10.87 9.71 -6.69
CA THR A 70 12.24 10.22 -6.80
C THR A 70 12.92 9.73 -8.06
N GLU A 71 13.84 10.52 -8.60
CA GLU A 71 14.78 10.05 -9.62
C GLU A 71 15.83 9.09 -9.02
N GLU A 72 16.68 8.51 -9.86
CA GLU A 72 17.80 7.63 -9.44
C GLU A 72 18.76 8.34 -8.45
N SER A 73 18.86 9.67 -8.53
CA SER A 73 19.65 10.51 -7.62
C SER A 73 19.05 10.64 -6.21
N GLY A 74 17.82 10.17 -6.02
CA GLY A 74 17.03 10.40 -4.80
C GLY A 74 16.36 11.79 -4.74
N GLU A 75 16.45 12.60 -5.80
CA GLU A 75 15.78 13.89 -5.91
C GLU A 75 14.26 13.70 -6.07
N PRO A 76 13.41 14.38 -5.27
CA PRO A 76 11.96 14.28 -5.40
C PRO A 76 11.45 14.99 -6.66
N VAL A 77 10.52 14.39 -7.40
CA VAL A 77 10.02 14.95 -8.68
C VAL A 77 8.64 15.62 -8.58
N CYS A 78 8.03 15.62 -7.40
CA CYS A 78 6.62 15.98 -7.24
C CYS A 78 6.32 17.48 -7.23
N CYS A 79 7.22 18.34 -6.75
CA CYS A 79 7.05 19.80 -6.72
C CYS A 79 8.36 20.54 -6.42
N ASN A 80 8.42 21.82 -6.76
CA ASN A 80 9.60 22.68 -6.55
C ASN A 80 9.94 22.83 -5.06
N GLU A 81 8.95 22.87 -4.17
CA GLU A 81 9.13 22.99 -2.73
C GLU A 81 9.88 21.77 -2.18
N ALA A 82 9.52 20.56 -2.64
CA ALA A 82 10.22 19.33 -2.27
C ALA A 82 11.66 19.32 -2.79
N ILE A 83 11.88 19.75 -4.03
CA ILE A 83 13.22 19.87 -4.64
C ILE A 83 14.08 20.86 -3.85
N HIS A 84 13.56 22.04 -3.55
CA HIS A 84 14.28 23.08 -2.81
C HIS A 84 14.70 22.62 -1.40
N GLU A 85 13.82 21.90 -0.70
CA GLU A 85 14.16 21.32 0.60
C GLU A 85 15.26 20.26 0.47
N TRP A 86 15.14 19.37 -0.51
CA TRP A 86 16.14 18.33 -0.76
C TRP A 86 17.52 18.94 -1.05
N ILE A 87 17.61 19.95 -1.92
CA ILE A 87 18.86 20.68 -2.19
C ILE A 87 19.44 21.29 -0.91
N LYS A 88 18.58 21.86 -0.06
CA LYS A 88 19.01 22.47 1.20
C LYS A 88 19.55 21.43 2.19
N GLU A 89 18.97 20.24 2.22
CA GLU A 89 19.44 19.13 3.05
C GLU A 89 20.78 18.57 2.55
N GLN A 90 20.95 18.41 1.24
CA GLN A 90 22.21 17.96 0.66
C GLN A 90 23.36 18.91 0.97
N ARG A 91 23.16 20.22 0.77
CA ARG A 91 24.19 21.22 1.11
C ARG A 91 24.61 21.17 2.58
N LYS A 92 23.65 20.99 3.49
CA LYS A 92 23.95 20.85 4.93
C LYS A 92 24.71 19.56 5.23
N SER A 93 24.40 18.47 4.53
CA SER A 93 25.12 17.20 4.66
C SER A 93 26.57 17.34 4.19
N ASP A 94 26.77 17.97 3.04
CA ASP A 94 28.10 18.22 2.47
C ASP A 94 28.95 19.13 3.36
N GLU A 95 28.37 20.24 3.85
CA GLU A 95 29.02 21.15 4.81
C GLU A 95 29.41 20.41 6.11
N LYS A 96 28.54 19.52 6.60
CA LYS A 96 28.82 18.72 7.79
C LYS A 96 29.91 17.68 7.54
N ALA A 97 29.98 17.09 6.34
CA ALA A 97 31.02 16.14 5.99
C ALA A 97 32.40 16.83 6.00
N LEU A 98 32.51 18.02 5.41
CA LEU A 98 33.74 18.82 5.35
C LEU A 98 34.24 19.32 6.72
N LEU A 99 33.35 19.47 7.70
CA LEU A 99 33.70 19.89 9.07
C LEU A 99 34.17 18.73 9.98
N ASN A 100 33.99 17.48 9.53
CA ASN A 100 34.36 16.28 10.28
C ASN A 100 35.57 15.53 9.69
N GLU A 101 36.23 16.12 8.67
CA GLU A 101 37.52 15.71 8.09
C GLU A 101 38.66 16.59 8.63
#